data_AF-A0A925IG98-F1
#
_entry.id   AF-A0A925IG98-F1
#
_cell.length_a   1.000
_cell.length_b   1.000
_cell.length_c   1.000
_cell.angle_alpha   90.00
_cell.angle_beta   90.00
_cell.angle_gamma   90.00
#
_symmetry.space_group_name_H-M   'P 1'
#
loop_
_entity.id
_entity.type
_entity.pdbx_description
1 polymer ?
#
loop_
_entity_poly.entity_id
_entity_poly.type
_entity_poly.pdbx_seq_one_letter_code
_entity_poly.pdbx_strand_id
1 'polypeptide(L)'
;MDYAIVSVPAAPVRRKPMHRKEMVNQLLFGETVKVLKSKNELWVKIRSLHDNYEGWMTNTMLEAIDEDTATTRSSAPATCSTRGSASDSRPRSASPPARTRTCSGPKRPAWPKRPR
;
A
#
# COMPACT_ATOMS: atom_id res chain seq x y z
N MET A 1 16.84 -14.17 -8.67
CA MET A 1 16.35 -13.52 -7.44
C MET A 1 15.29 -14.44 -6.88
N ASP A 2 15.51 -14.97 -5.68
CA ASP A 2 14.59 -15.95 -5.08
C ASP A 2 13.63 -15.29 -4.09
N TYR A 3 14.10 -14.23 -3.43
CA TYR A 3 13.32 -13.39 -2.53
C TYR A 3 13.41 -11.92 -2.92
N ALA A 4 12.35 -11.18 -2.62
CA ALA A 4 12.26 -9.75 -2.86
C ALA A 4 11.42 -9.06 -1.79
N ILE A 5 11.59 -7.75 -1.68
CA ILE A 5 10.80 -6.87 -0.83
C ILE A 5 10.09 -5.82 -1.66
N VAL A 6 8.91 -5.41 -1.22
CA VAL A 6 8.14 -4.35 -1.87
C VAL A 6 8.71 -2.98 -1.48
N SER A 7 9.16 -2.21 -2.48
CA SER A 7 9.77 -0.89 -2.30
C SER A 7 8.78 0.27 -2.39
N VAL A 8 7.58 0.02 -2.90
CA VAL A 8 6.50 1.02 -3.04
C VAL A 8 5.50 0.93 -1.89
N PRO A 9 4.81 2.03 -1.52
CA PRO A 9 3.80 2.01 -0.45
C PRO A 9 2.68 0.99 -0.69
N ALA A 10 2.32 0.78 -1.96
CA ALA A 10 1.25 -0.11 -2.39
C ALA A 10 1.56 -0.69 -3.77
N ALA A 11 1.80 -2.00 -3.84
CA ALA A 11 2.04 -2.72 -5.08
C ALA A 11 0.80 -3.54 -5.49
N PRO A 12 0.20 -3.29 -6.66
CA PRO A 12 -0.94 -4.07 -7.12
C PRO A 12 -0.51 -5.46 -7.62
N VAL A 13 -1.15 -6.49 -7.08
CA VAL A 13 -0.97 -7.89 -7.51
C VAL A 13 -2.13 -8.29 -8.42
N ARG A 14 -1.81 -8.82 -9.59
CA ARG A 14 -2.77 -9.15 -10.66
C ARG A 14 -2.85 -10.66 -10.91
N ARG A 15 -4.01 -11.12 -11.39
CA ARG A 15 -4.20 -12.54 -11.73
C ARG A 15 -3.35 -13.02 -12.91
N LYS A 16 -3.01 -12.10 -13.82
CA LYS A 16 -2.26 -12.37 -15.06
C LYS A 16 -1.26 -11.24 -15.33
N PRO A 17 -0.18 -11.48 -16.08
CA PRO A 17 0.87 -10.50 -16.38
C PRO A 17 0.44 -9.50 -17.45
N MET A 18 -0.60 -8.72 -17.16
CA MET A 18 -1.17 -7.69 -18.03
C MET A 18 -1.85 -6.62 -17.19
N HIS A 19 -1.62 -5.34 -17.51
CA HIS A 19 -2.26 -4.21 -16.80
C HIS A 19 -3.79 -4.17 -16.92
N ARG A 20 -4.36 -4.75 -17.99
CA ARG A 20 -5.81 -4.85 -18.19
C ARG A 20 -6.49 -5.93 -17.35
N LYS A 21 -5.71 -6.78 -16.66
CA LYS A 21 -6.26 -7.91 -15.91
C LYS A 21 -6.57 -7.51 -14.48
N GLU A 22 -7.57 -8.19 -13.93
CA GLU A 22 -8.05 -7.99 -12.57
C GLU A 22 -6.90 -7.93 -11.55
N MET A 23 -6.98 -6.93 -10.68
CA MET A 23 -6.16 -6.83 -9.48
C MET A 23 -6.81 -7.68 -8.40
N VAL A 24 -6.07 -8.64 -7.88
CA VAL A 24 -6.57 -9.67 -6.94
C VAL A 24 -6.10 -9.44 -5.51
N ASN A 25 -4.97 -8.77 -5.33
CA ASN A 25 -4.43 -8.42 -4.02
C ASN A 25 -3.61 -7.12 -4.12
N GLN A 26 -3.24 -6.56 -2.98
CA GLN A 26 -2.36 -5.40 -2.87
C GLN A 26 -1.34 -5.70 -1.78
N LEU A 27 -0.06 -5.61 -2.14
CA LEU A 27 1.03 -5.71 -1.17
C LEU A 27 1.46 -4.33 -0.71
N LEU A 28 1.93 -4.25 0.53
CA LEU A 28 2.36 -3.01 1.17
C LEU A 28 3.88 -2.91 1.26
N PHE A 29 4.36 -1.69 1.49
CA PHE A 29 5.78 -1.43 1.67
C PHE A 29 6.39 -2.32 2.77
N GLY A 30 7.55 -2.90 2.47
CA GLY A 30 8.29 -3.73 3.42
C GLY A 30 7.80 -5.17 3.52
N GLU A 31 6.73 -5.55 2.82
CA GLU A 31 6.30 -6.94 2.73
C GLU A 31 7.30 -7.76 1.91
N THR A 32 7.57 -8.97 2.40
CA THR A 32 8.53 -9.89 1.80
C THR A 32 7.80 -10.94 0.97
N VAL A 33 8.35 -11.20 -0.22
CA VAL A 33 7.77 -12.10 -1.20
C VAL A 33 8.81 -13.06 -1.74
N LYS A 34 8.37 -14.27 -2.05
CA LYS A 34 9.14 -15.25 -2.80
C LYS A 34 8.83 -15.12 -4.27
N VAL A 35 9.88 -15.12 -5.09
CA VAL A 35 9.77 -14.99 -6.54
C VAL A 35 9.67 -16.39 -7.16
N LEU A 36 8.61 -16.66 -7.90
CA LEU A 36 8.34 -17.97 -8.49
C LEU A 36 8.77 -18.03 -9.95
N LYS A 37 8.40 -17.03 -10.75
CA LYS A 37 8.65 -16.99 -12.20
C LYS A 37 8.79 -15.55 -12.67
N SER A 38 9.69 -15.31 -13.62
CA SER A 38 9.78 -14.03 -14.33
C SER A 38 9.31 -14.20 -15.77
N LYS A 39 8.57 -13.23 -16.30
CA LYS A 39 8.06 -13.19 -17.68
C LYS A 39 8.34 -11.83 -18.30
N ASN A 40 8.97 -11.84 -19.47
CA ASN A 40 9.26 -10.64 -20.28
C ASN A 40 9.99 -9.53 -19.51
N GLU A 41 10.79 -9.87 -18.50
CA GLU A 41 11.57 -8.98 -17.60
C GLU A 41 10.75 -8.01 -16.74
N LEU A 42 9.58 -7.59 -17.21
CA LEU A 42 8.67 -6.66 -16.56
C LEU A 42 7.79 -7.34 -15.51
N TRP A 43 7.38 -8.58 -15.76
CA TRP A 43 6.39 -9.27 -14.92
C TRP A 43 7.03 -10.36 -14.09
N VAL A 44 6.71 -10.36 -12.79
CA VAL A 44 7.19 -11.35 -11.85
C VAL A 44 5.98 -11.98 -11.19
N LYS A 45 5.90 -13.31 -11.24
CA LYS A 45 4.97 -14.09 -10.42
C LYS A 45 5.61 -14.27 -9.05
N ILE A 46 4.91 -13.79 -8.04
CA ILE A 46 5.33 -13.80 -6.66
C ILE A 46 4.37 -14.60 -5.78
N ARG A 47 4.87 -15.01 -4.62
CA ARG A 47 4.11 -15.57 -3.52
C ARG A 47 4.46 -14.80 -2.25
N SER A 48 3.47 -14.22 -1.60
CA SER A 48 3.67 -13.53 -0.34
C SER A 48 4.05 -14.53 0.77
N LEU A 49 5.03 -14.15 1.61
CA LEU A 49 5.47 -15.00 2.72
C LEU A 49 4.49 -14.93 3.91
N HIS A 50 3.67 -13.89 3.99
CA HIS A 50 2.75 -13.66 5.11
C HIS A 50 1.45 -14.48 4.97
N ASP A 51 0.78 -14.35 3.82
CA ASP A 51 -0.54 -14.95 3.55
C ASP A 51 -0.50 -16.09 2.51
N ASN A 52 0.68 -16.42 1.99
CA ASN A 52 0.88 -17.42 0.93
C ASN A 52 0.13 -17.11 -0.38
N TYR A 53 -0.35 -15.88 -0.57
CA TYR A 53 -1.12 -15.53 -1.75
C TYR A 53 -0.21 -15.36 -2.98
N GLU A 54 -0.68 -15.84 -4.13
CA GLU A 54 0.07 -15.81 -5.39
C GLU A 54 -0.51 -14.81 -6.40
N GLY A 55 0.37 -14.15 -7.15
CA GLY A 55 -0.05 -13.35 -8.29
C GLY A 55 1.11 -12.73 -9.05
N TRP A 56 0.76 -11.86 -10.00
CA TRP A 56 1.70 -11.19 -10.90
C TRP A 56 1.85 -9.72 -10.54
N MET A 57 3.08 -9.24 -10.51
CA MET A 57 3.40 -7.83 -10.28
C MET A 57 4.53 -7.34 -11.19
N THR A 58 4.73 -6.03 -11.20
CA THR A 58 5.79 -5.40 -11.99
C THR A 58 7.12 -5.49 -11.24
N ASN A 59 8.19 -5.89 -11.93
CA ASN A 59 9.54 -6.03 -11.36
C ASN A 59 10.07 -4.72 -10.75
N THR A 60 9.75 -3.56 -11.33
CA THR A 60 10.18 -2.23 -10.85
C THR A 60 9.70 -1.89 -9.43
N MET A 61 8.67 -2.58 -8.92
CA MET A 61 8.13 -2.37 -7.57
C MET A 61 8.78 -3.26 -6.51
N LEU A 62 9.70 -4.12 -6.94
CA LEU A 62 10.40 -5.08 -6.10
C LEU A 62 11.89 -4.74 -6.04
N GLU A 63 12.47 -4.99 -4.88
CA GLU A 63 13.90 -4.94 -4.65
C GLU A 63 14.37 -6.33 -4.20
N ALA A 64 15.45 -6.84 -4.80
CA ALA A 64 15.96 -8.16 -4.44
C ALA A 64 16.58 -8.14 -3.04
N ILE A 65 16.29 -9.16 -2.23
CA ILE A 65 16.82 -9.29 -0.87
C ILE A 65 17.33 -10.71 -0.62
N ASP A 66 18.20 -10.85 0.38
CA ASP A 66 18.67 -12.14 0.86
C ASP A 66 17.59 -12.89 1.65
N GLU A 67 17.69 -14.23 1.66
CA GLU A 67 16.74 -15.12 2.34
C GLU A 67 16.68 -14.90 3.85
N ASP A 68 17.81 -14.61 4.49
CA ASP A 68 17.90 -14.35 5.93
C ASP A 68 17.06 -13.13 6.33
N THR A 69 17.12 -12.08 5.50
CA THR A 69 16.35 -10.85 5.70
C THR A 69 14.86 -11.10 5.49
N ALA A 70 14.51 -11.90 4.48
CA ALA A 70 13.12 -12.25 4.18
C ALA A 70 12.47 -13.03 5.33
N THR A 71 13.20 -14.00 5.87
CA THR A 71 12.74 -14.89 6.96
C THR A 71 12.58 -14.13 8.27
N THR A 72 13.56 -13.28 8.61
CA THR A 72 13.52 -12.45 9.83
C THR A 72 12.30 -11.53 9.87
N ARG A 73 11.97 -10.89 8.74
CA ARG A 73 10.81 -9.98 8.65
C ARG A 73 9.47 -10.72 8.65
N SER A 74 9.42 -11.93 8.10
CA SER A 74 8.19 -12.73 8.07
C SER A 74 7.77 -13.29 9.43
N SER A 75 8.72 -13.44 10.36
CA SER A 75 8.53 -14.19 11.62
C SER A 75 8.23 -13.32 12.84
N ALA A 76 8.31 -11.99 12.74
CA ALA A 76 8.08 -11.11 13.88
C ALA A 76 7.18 -9.92 13.51
N PRO A 77 5.96 -9.78 14.07
CA PRO A 77 5.32 -8.48 14.09
C PRO A 77 6.23 -7.54 14.90
N ALA A 78 6.63 -6.41 14.31
CA ALA A 78 7.34 -5.38 15.03
C ALA A 78 6.50 -5.02 16.27
N THR A 79 6.90 -5.54 17.43
CA THR A 79 6.33 -5.13 18.70
C THR A 79 6.63 -3.65 18.78
N CYS A 80 5.60 -2.81 18.72
CA CYS A 80 5.73 -1.40 19.01
C CYS A 80 6.20 -1.30 20.46
N SER A 81 7.51 -1.33 20.68
CA SER A 81 8.08 -1.02 21.98
C SER A 81 7.90 0.48 22.15
N THR A 82 6.73 0.87 22.64
CA THR A 82 6.45 2.22 23.10
C THR A 82 7.40 2.48 24.27
N ARG A 83 8.61 2.96 24.00
CA ARG A 83 9.40 3.61 25.01
C ARG A 83 8.89 5.05 25.06
N GLY A 84 8.20 5.39 26.14
CA GLY A 84 7.65 6.72 26.39
C GLY A 84 8.66 7.82 26.07
N SER A 85 8.21 8.97 25.58
CA SER A 85 7.83 10.03 26.50
C SER A 85 6.65 10.82 25.95
N ALA A 86 5.49 10.61 26.54
CA ALA A 86 4.42 11.59 26.51
C ALA A 86 4.85 12.77 27.40
N SER A 87 5.41 13.80 26.78
CA SER A 87 5.45 15.15 27.35
C SER A 87 5.06 16.15 26.27
N ASP A 88 3.85 15.99 25.72
CA ASP A 88 3.19 17.09 25.00
C ASP A 88 2.30 17.81 26.01
N SER A 89 2.91 18.69 26.79
CA SER A 89 2.19 19.67 27.62
C SER A 89 1.59 20.74 26.70
N ARG A 90 0.52 20.39 25.99
CA ARG A 90 -0.35 21.37 25.32
C ARG A 90 -1.25 22.03 26.37
N PRO A 91 -1.19 23.36 26.56
CA PRO A 91 -2.19 24.04 27.36
C PRO A 91 -3.56 23.94 26.65
N ARG A 92 -4.56 23.44 27.38
CA ARG A 92 -5.97 23.63 27.03
C ARG A 92 -6.30 25.11 27.25
N SER A 93 -6.14 25.95 26.24
CA SER A 93 -6.71 27.30 26.30
C SER A 93 -7.16 27.80 24.95
N ALA A 94 -8.45 28.18 24.96
CA ALA A 94 -9.18 29.00 24.01
C ALA A 94 -9.63 28.34 22.70
N SER A 95 -10.92 27.99 22.68
CA SER A 95 -11.75 27.88 21.49
C SER A 95 -11.57 29.10 20.57
N PRO A 96 -11.40 28.91 19.25
CA PRO A 96 -11.54 30.03 18.31
C PRO A 96 -13.03 30.44 18.25
N PRO A 97 -13.37 31.74 18.21
CA PRO A 97 -14.74 32.16 18.03
C PRO A 97 -15.26 31.67 16.68
N ALA A 98 -16.50 31.17 16.70
CA ALA A 98 -17.21 30.68 15.53
C ALA A 98 -17.25 31.76 14.44
N ARG A 99 -16.38 31.63 13.43
CA ARG A 99 -16.48 32.41 12.21
C ARG A 99 -17.59 31.80 11.37
N THR A 100 -18.81 32.33 11.49
CA THR A 100 -19.91 32.03 10.57
C THR A 100 -19.49 32.41 9.16
N ARG A 101 -18.93 31.46 8.40
CA ARG A 101 -18.82 31.58 6.94
C ARG A 101 -20.23 31.34 6.41
N THR A 102 -20.91 32.41 6.04
CA THR A 102 -22.05 32.32 5.13
C THR A 102 -21.54 31.72 3.82
N CYS A 103 -21.90 30.46 3.58
CA CYS A 103 -21.63 29.80 2.31
C CYS A 103 -22.64 30.32 1.27
N SER A 104 -22.41 31.50 0.69
CA SER A 104 -23.00 31.84 -0.61
C SER A 104 -22.18 31.15 -1.72
N GLY A 105 -22.34 29.84 -1.83
CA GLY A 105 -21.81 29.09 -2.96
C GLY A 105 -22.62 29.42 -4.23
N PRO A 106 -21.98 29.61 -5.40
CA PRO A 106 -22.72 29.74 -6.65
C PRO A 106 -23.49 28.44 -6.94
N LYS A 107 -24.76 28.57 -7.35
CA LYS A 107 -25.62 27.46 -7.79
C LYS A 107 -24.88 26.61 -8.83
N ARG A 108 -24.64 25.33 -8.53
CA ARG A 108 -24.16 24.34 -9.50
C ARG A 108 -25.18 24.23 -10.65
N PRO A 109 -24.77 24.30 -11.93
CA PRO A 109 -25.68 24.01 -13.03
C PRO A 109 -26.09 22.53 -12.99
N ALA A 110 -27.39 22.28 -13.21
CA ALA A 110 -27.96 20.95 -13.27
C ALA A 110 -27.43 20.19 -14.49
N TRP A 111 -26.89 19.00 -14.28
CA TRP A 111 -26.48 18.10 -15.37
C TRP A 111 -27.74 17.56 -16.07
N PRO A 112 -27.85 17.67 -17.41
CA PRO A 112 -28.98 17.08 -18.12
C PRO A 112 -28.90 15.55 -18.03
N LYS A 113 -30.01 14.92 -17.62
CA LYS A 113 -30.14 13.46 -17.61
C LYS A 113 -30.06 12.96 -19.06
N ARG A 114 -29.09 12.10 -19.36
CA ARG A 114 -29.01 11.38 -20.64
C ARG A 114 -30.23 10.45 -20.76
N PRO A 115 -30.95 10.42 -21.89
CA PRO A 115 -31.97 9.42 -22.14
C PRO A 115 -31.34 8.03 -22.30
N ARG A 116 -32.11 7.00 -21.96
CA ARG A 116 -31.75 5.58 -22.09
C ARG A 116 -31.70 5.15 -23.54
#